data_AF-U9TSU2-F1
#
_entry.id   AF-U9TSU2-F1
#
_cell.length_a   1.000
_cell.length_b   1.000
_cell.length_c   1.000
_cell.angle_alpha   90.00
_cell.angle_beta   90.00
_cell.angle_gamma   90.00
#
_symmetry.space_group_name_H-M   'P 1'
#
loop_
_entity.id
_entity.type
_entity.pdbx_description
1 polymer ?
#
loop_
_entity_poly.entity_id
_entity_poly.type
_entity_poly.pdbx_seq_one_letter_code
_entity_poly.pdbx_strand_id
1 'polypeptide(L)' 'WNHNKQRFPILSILARKCLSIPATSVPSERLFSDAGNSMTNKQICLSPKVFQEILFIKRNSKYIDMFTLAANKVIF' A
#
# COMPACT_ATOMS: atom_id res chain seq x y z
N TRP A 1 -20.21 5.61 -3.45
CA TRP A 1 -20.37 6.30 -4.75
C TRP A 1 -20.46 5.39 -5.97
N ASN A 2 -20.19 4.08 -5.89
CA ASN A 2 -20.24 3.19 -7.06
C ASN A 2 -21.64 3.09 -7.71
N HIS A 3 -22.70 2.93 -6.92
CA HIS A 3 -24.08 2.87 -7.42
C HIS A 3 -24.57 4.18 -8.06
N ASN A 4 -24.05 5.33 -7.61
CA ASN A 4 -24.47 6.66 -8.08
C ASN A 4 -23.62 7.19 -9.25
N LYS A 5 -22.65 6.41 -9.75
CA LYS A 5 -21.70 6.86 -10.78
C LYS A 5 -22.36 7.23 -12.11
N GLN A 6 -23.42 6.51 -12.50
CA GLN A 6 -24.10 6.77 -13.77
C GLN A 6 -24.91 8.06 -13.73
N ARG A 7 -25.55 8.34 -12.58
CA ARG A 7 -26.34 9.55 -12.38
C ARG A 7 -25.48 10.79 -12.13
N PHE A 8 -24.31 10.62 -11.51
CA PHE A 8 -23.40 11.71 -11.16
C PHE A 8 -21.94 11.37 -11.51
N PRO A 9 -21.56 11.35 -12.81
CA PRO A 9 -20.24 10.88 -13.23
C PRO A 9 -19.11 11.70 -12.63
N ILE A 10 -19.18 13.04 -12.68
CA ILE A 10 -18.14 13.94 -12.17
C ILE A 10 -18.05 13.87 -10.64
N LEU A 11 -19.19 13.96 -9.95
CA LEU A 11 -19.23 13.94 -8.49
C LEU A 11 -18.74 12.59 -7.93
N SER A 12 -19.07 11.48 -8.61
CA SER A 12 -18.61 10.15 -8.18
C SER A 12 -17.08 10.00 -8.25
N ILE A 13 -16.42 10.69 -9.18
CA ILE A 13 -14.96 10.74 -9.29
C ILE A 13 -14.37 11.53 -8.13
N LEU A 14 -14.91 12.73 -7.86
CA LEU A 14 -14.46 13.58 -6.75
C LEU A 14 -14.66 12.89 -5.41
N ALA A 15 -15.84 12.32 -5.19
CA ALA A 15 -16.16 11.67 -3.94
C ALA A 15 -15.35 10.39 -3.70
N ARG A 16 -14.96 9.66 -4.74
CA ARG A 16 -13.96 8.59 -4.62
C ARG A 16 -12.62 9.15 -4.15
N LYS A 17 -12.12 10.23 -4.76
CA LYS A 17 -10.83 10.82 -4.37
C LYS A 17 -10.87 11.32 -2.92
N CYS A 18 -11.91 12.04 -2.53
CA CYS A 18 -11.98 12.65 -1.19
C CYS A 18 -12.26 11.62 -0.09
N LEU A 19 -13.16 10.66 -0.32
CA LEU A 19 -13.57 9.71 0.74
C LEU A 19 -12.68 8.47 0.83
N SER A 20 -11.85 8.19 -0.18
CA SER A 20 -10.86 7.11 -0.10
C SER A 20 -9.63 7.48 0.74
N ILE A 21 -9.42 8.77 1.03
CA ILE A 21 -8.33 9.22 1.88
C ILE A 21 -8.77 9.00 3.34
N PRO A 22 -8.01 8.24 4.14
CA PRO A 22 -8.30 8.11 5.56
C PRO A 22 -8.19 9.49 6.22
N ALA A 23 -9.17 9.85 7.04
CA ALA A 23 -9.19 11.14 7.72
C ALA A 23 -8.08 11.30 8.79
N THR A 24 -7.38 10.21 9.12
CA THR A 24 -6.37 10.17 10.18
C THR A 24 -5.10 9.46 9.72
N SER A 25 -3.98 9.80 10.35
CA SER A 25 -2.67 9.16 10.18
C SER A 25 -2.60 7.75 10.79
N VAL A 26 -3.60 7.33 11.57
CA VAL A 26 -3.63 6.08 12.33
C VAL A 26 -3.24 4.84 11.50
N PRO A 27 -3.69 4.66 10.24
CA PRO A 27 -3.27 3.52 9.42
C PRO A 27 -1.77 3.53 9.06
N SER A 28 -1.19 4.71 8.92
CA SER A 28 0.24 4.93 8.66
C SER A 28 1.05 4.73 9.94
N GLU A 29 0.59 5.27 11.08
CA GLU A 29 1.24 5.08 12.38
C GLU A 29 1.25 3.60 12.77
N ARG A 30 0.12 2.89 12.59
CA ARG A 30 0.07 1.43 12.79
C ARG A 30 1.06 0.70 11.89
N LEU A 31 1.20 1.12 10.62
CA LEU A 31 2.21 0.55 9.71
C LEU A 31 3.62 0.76 10.29
N PHE A 32 3.95 1.97 10.73
CA PHE A 32 5.28 2.28 11.27
C PHE A 32 5.55 1.58 12.61
N SER A 33 4.55 1.43 13.48
CA SER A 33 4.67 0.67 14.73
C SER A 33 4.87 -0.82 14.47
N ASP A 34 4.07 -1.43 13.57
CA ASP A 34 4.19 -2.84 13.20
C ASP A 34 5.52 -3.12 12.49
N ALA A 35 5.94 -2.20 11.61
CA ALA A 35 7.21 -2.25 10.92
C ALA A 35 8.36 -2.12 11.93
N GLY A 36 8.32 -1.15 12.84
CA GLY A 36 9.32 -0.94 13.88
C GLY A 36 9.48 -2.16 14.79
N ASN A 37 8.37 -2.76 15.24
CA ASN A 37 8.40 -3.99 16.03
C ASN A 37 8.98 -5.18 15.26
N SER A 38 8.71 -5.26 13.95
CA SER A 38 9.30 -6.27 13.06
C SER A 38 10.79 -6.00 12.76
N MET A 39 11.21 -4.74 12.79
CA MET A 39 12.56 -4.27 12.51
C MET A 39 13.51 -4.59 13.67
N THR A 40 13.06 -4.39 14.91
CA THR A 40 13.87 -4.61 16.14
C THR A 40 14.26 -6.07 16.34
N ASN A 41 13.39 -7.02 15.99
CA ASN A 41 13.60 -8.43 16.36
C ASN A 41 14.21 -9.33 15.27
N LYS A 42 14.23 -8.92 13.99
CA LYS A 42 14.59 -9.83 12.87
C LYS A 42 15.54 -9.26 11.81
N GLN A 43 15.93 -7.98 11.86
CA GLN A 43 16.55 -7.30 10.70
C GLN A 43 17.80 -6.48 11.01
N ILE A 44 18.68 -6.95 11.90
CA ILE A 44 20.01 -6.33 12.06
C ILE A 44 20.83 -6.45 10.75
N CYS A 45 20.46 -7.36 9.82
CA CYS A 45 21.20 -7.66 8.59
C CYS A 45 20.52 -7.21 7.27
N LEU A 46 19.36 -6.55 7.28
CA LEU A 46 18.66 -6.15 6.05
C LEU A 46 18.79 -4.64 5.80
N SER A 47 19.14 -4.27 4.56
CA SER A 47 19.21 -2.85 4.21
C SER A 47 17.81 -2.20 4.25
N PRO A 48 17.70 -0.91 4.66
CA PRO A 48 16.41 -0.21 4.74
C PRO A 48 15.61 -0.24 3.42
N LYS A 49 16.31 -0.23 2.28
CA LYS A 49 15.72 -0.31 0.95
C LYS A 49 15.00 -1.65 0.71
N VAL A 50 15.68 -2.77 1.01
CA VAL A 50 15.10 -4.11 0.83
C VAL A 50 13.92 -4.32 1.79
N PHE A 51 14.01 -3.79 3.01
CA PHE A 51 12.90 -3.83 3.94
C PHE A 51 11.66 -3.10 3.43
N GLN A 52 11.83 -1.89 2.88
CA GLN A 52 10.72 -1.12 2.32
C GLN A 52 10.05 -1.85 1.16
N GLU A 53 10.83 -2.51 0.28
CA GLU A 53 10.29 -3.34 -0.80
C GLU A 53 9.47 -4.52 -0.25
N ILE A 54 9.99 -5.26 0.74
CA ILE A 54 9.29 -6.38 1.37
C ILE A 54 8.00 -5.90 2.05
N LEU A 55 8.04 -4.77 2.75
CA LEU A 55 6.87 -4.20 3.43
C LEU A 55 5.79 -3.80 2.42
N PHE A 56 6.19 -3.19 1.30
CA PHE A 56 5.29 -2.84 0.20
C PHE A 56 4.62 -4.08 -0.39
N ILE A 57 5.39 -5.13 -0.71
CA ILE A 57 4.86 -6.37 -1.25
C ILE A 57 3.91 -7.05 -0.25
N LYS A 58 4.31 -7.16 1.01
CA LYS A 58 3.51 -7.80 2.06
C LYS A 58 2.17 -7.11 2.28
N ARG A 59 2.12 -5.78 2.23
CA ARG A 59 0.88 -4.98 2.35
C ARG A 59 -0.02 -5.13 1.13
N ASN A 60 0.57 -5.27 -0.05
CA ASN A 60 -0.16 -5.29 -1.33
C ASN A 60 -0.29 -6.69 -1.94
N SER A 61 0.03 -7.77 -1.21
CA SER A 61 0.03 -9.14 -1.73
C SER A 61 -1.33 -9.62 -2.25
N LYS A 62 -2.42 -8.96 -1.83
CA LYS A 62 -3.78 -9.21 -2.35
C LYS A 62 -4.05 -8.59 -3.72
N TYR A 63 -3.22 -7.61 -4.10
CA TYR A 63 -3.37 -6.81 -5.33
C TYR A 63 -2.19 -7.01 -6.28
N ILE A 64 -1.05 -7.46 -5.77
CA ILE A 64 0.20 -7.66 -6.49
C ILE A 64 0.58 -9.13 -6.37
N ASP A 65 0.64 -9.79 -7.53
CA ASP A 65 1.23 -11.11 -7.62
C ASP A 65 2.77 -11.02 -7.69
N MET A 66 3.45 -11.89 -6.95
CA MET A 66 4.90 -11.87 -6.80
C MET A 66 5.59 -12.15 -8.14
N PHE A 67 5.01 -13.02 -8.96
CA PHE A 67 5.55 -13.38 -10.28
C PHE A 67 5.40 -12.22 -11.27
N THR A 68 4.30 -11.47 -11.18
CA THR A 68 4.08 -10.24 -11.98
C THR A 68 5.10 -9.16 -11.65
N LEU A 69 5.48 -8.98 -10.38
CA LEU A 69 6.49 -7.99 -9.99
C LEU A 69 7.91 -8.41 -10.42
N ALA A 70 8.24 -9.70 -10.30
CA ALA A 70 9.52 -10.24 -10.76
C ALA A 70 9.70 -10.05 -12.27
N ALA A 71 8.64 -10.27 -13.07
CA ALA A 71 8.67 -10.06 -14.51
C ALA A 71 8.92 -8.59 -14.90
N ASN A 72 8.36 -7.64 -14.15
CA ASN A 72 8.54 -6.20 -14.42
C ASN A 72 9.91 -5.67 -13.96
N LYS A 73 10.59 -6.36 -13.04
CA LYS A 73 11.94 -5.98 -12.57
C LYS A 73 13.06 -6.47 -13.50
N VAL A 74 12.76 -7.37 -14.45
CA VAL A 74 13.70 -7.93 -15.44
C VAL A 74 13.74 -7.10 -16.75
N ILE A 75 12.86 -6.11 -16.91
CA ILE A 75 12.73 -5.31 -18.14
C ILE A 75 13.38 -3.91 -18.02
N PHE A 76 14.11 -3.62 -16.94
CA PHE A 76 14.95 -2.42 -16.81
C PHE A 76 16.38 -2.77 -16.42
#